data_AF-A0A7W5ELF9-F1
#
_entry.id   AF-A0A7W5ELF9-F1
#
_cell.length_a   1.000
_cell.length_b   1.000
_cell.length_c   1.000
_cell.angle_alpha   90.00
_cell.angle_beta   90.00
_cell.angle_gamma   90.00
#
_symmetry.space_group_name_H-M   'P 1'
#
loop_
_entity.id
_entity.type
_entity.pdbx_description
1 polymer ?
#
loop_
_entity_poly.entity_id
_entity_poly.type
_entity_poly.pdbx_seq_one_letter_code
_entity_poly.pdbx_strand_id
1 'polypeptide(L)'
;MPDQLTLATQADRGFEAHRKPTPRDGFLAEMDKVVPWSEVCAAVEHPLRVVRRQFGHVKARYRGLARNGAPMLTLFTLSNVWMVRERLQAQTG
;
A
#
# COMPACT_ATOMS: atom_id res chain seq x y z
N MET A 1 21.81 26.99 -32.32
CA MET A 1 20.75 27.30 -31.34
C MET A 1 20.38 25.98 -30.69
N PRO A 2 20.54 25.79 -29.37
CA PRO A 2 20.07 24.57 -28.72
C PRO A 2 18.53 24.56 -28.71
N ASP A 3 17.93 23.44 -29.10
CA ASP A 3 16.46 23.28 -29.20
C ASP A 3 15.80 23.44 -27.82
N GLN A 4 14.71 24.22 -27.77
CA GLN A 4 13.93 24.53 -26.56
C GLN A 4 13.43 23.29 -25.80
N LEU A 5 13.29 22.15 -26.49
CA LEU A 5 12.92 20.85 -25.89
C LEU A 5 13.97 20.34 -24.87
N THR A 6 15.25 20.68 -25.07
CA THR A 6 16.36 20.24 -24.19
C THR A 6 16.34 20.96 -22.84
N LEU A 7 15.88 22.21 -22.80
CA LEU A 7 15.76 23.01 -21.58
C LEU A 7 14.57 22.57 -20.71
N ALA A 8 13.46 22.15 -21.32
CA ALA A 8 12.32 21.62 -20.59
C ALA A 8 12.67 20.31 -19.85
N THR A 9 13.46 19.42 -20.47
CA THR A 9 13.93 18.18 -19.84
C THR A 9 14.95 18.39 -18.70
N GLN A 10 15.57 19.58 -18.60
CA GLN A 10 16.50 19.88 -17.50
C GLN A 10 15.78 20.38 -16.24
N ALA A 11 14.61 21.02 -16.38
CA ALA A 11 13.85 21.54 -15.25
C ALA A 11 13.21 20.44 -14.37
N ASP A 12 12.95 19.25 -14.95
CA ASP A 12 12.45 18.09 -14.21
C ASP A 12 13.53 17.35 -13.41
N ARG A 13 14.82 17.69 -13.59
CA ARG A 13 15.89 17.26 -12.67
C ARG A 13 15.85 18.14 -11.41
N GLY A 14 14.72 18.14 -10.71
CA GLY A 14 14.52 18.91 -9.50
C GLY A 14 15.50 18.52 -8.38
N PHE A 15 15.38 19.19 -7.23
CA PHE A 15 16.22 19.05 -6.03
C PHE A 15 16.45 17.59 -5.54
N GLU A 16 15.68 16.61 -6.03
CA GLU A 16 15.91 15.19 -5.79
C GLU A 16 17.22 14.67 -6.39
N ALA A 17 17.69 15.21 -7.52
CA ALA A 17 18.92 14.76 -8.18
C ALA A 17 20.19 15.04 -7.37
N HIS A 18 20.13 15.94 -6.38
CA HIS A 18 21.27 16.36 -5.56
C HIS A 18 21.11 16.02 -4.08
N ARG A 19 20.05 15.31 -3.70
CA ARG A 19 19.83 14.89 -2.31
C ARG A 19 20.73 13.69 -1.98
N LYS A 20 21.35 13.73 -0.80
CA LYS A 20 22.05 12.56 -0.23
C LYS A 20 21.03 11.46 0.10
N PRO A 21 21.22 10.21 -0.38
CA PRO A 21 20.33 9.12 -0.05
C PRO A 21 20.36 8.86 1.47
N THR A 22 19.17 8.65 2.04
CA THR A 22 19.01 8.33 3.46
C THR A 22 19.07 6.81 3.67
N PRO A 23 19.34 6.32 4.89
CA PRO A 23 19.28 4.88 5.18
C PRO A 23 17.94 4.23 4.81
N ARG A 24 16.84 4.98 4.96
CA ARG A 24 15.50 4.55 4.53
C ARG A 24 15.45 4.30 3.02
N ASP A 25 16.08 5.15 2.24
CA ASP A 25 16.07 5.02 0.77
C ASP A 25 16.81 3.75 0.33
N GLY A 26 17.92 3.43 1.00
CA GLY A 26 18.64 2.16 0.80
C GLY A 26 17.76 0.95 1.14
N PHE A 27 17.06 0.97 2.28
CA PHE A 27 16.14 -0.09 2.67
C PHE A 27 14.99 -0.27 1.67
N LEU A 28 14.38 0.82 1.21
CA LEU A 28 13.31 0.75 0.21
C LEU A 28 13.81 0.19 -1.13
N ALA A 29 15.00 0.59 -1.56
CA ALA A 29 15.62 0.04 -2.76
C ALA A 29 15.96 -1.45 -2.65
N GLU A 30 16.24 -1.94 -1.44
CA GLU A 30 16.38 -3.37 -1.17
C GLU A 30 15.03 -4.06 -1.23
N MET A 31 14.00 -3.50 -0.57
CA MET A 31 12.63 -4.03 -0.61
C MET A 31 12.09 -4.16 -2.04
N ASP A 32 12.33 -3.18 -2.90
CA ASP A 32 11.87 -3.21 -4.30
C ASP A 32 12.45 -4.38 -5.11
N LYS A 33 13.58 -4.95 -4.68
CA LYS A 33 14.20 -6.11 -5.32
C LYS A 33 13.64 -7.43 -4.79
N VAL A 34 13.28 -7.49 -3.51
CA VAL A 34 12.89 -8.73 -2.84
C VAL A 34 11.38 -8.94 -2.74
N VAL A 35 10.59 -7.85 -2.71
CA VAL A 35 9.14 -7.94 -2.55
C VAL A 35 8.46 -7.97 -3.92
N PRO A 36 7.65 -9.01 -4.23
CA PRO A 36 6.85 -9.05 -5.44
C PRO A 36 5.63 -8.14 -5.28
N TRP A 37 5.83 -6.82 -5.43
CA TRP A 37 4.80 -5.81 -5.15
C TRP A 37 3.50 -6.02 -5.91
N SER A 38 3.56 -6.51 -7.15
CA SER A 38 2.37 -6.75 -7.97
C SER A 38 1.47 -7.83 -7.36
N GLU A 39 2.04 -8.98 -6.99
CA GLU A 39 1.33 -10.09 -6.37
C GLU A 39 0.78 -9.71 -4.99
N VAL A 40 1.59 -9.01 -4.21
CA VAL A 40 1.16 -8.50 -2.89
C VAL A 40 -0.02 -7.55 -3.04
N CYS A 41 0.05 -6.58 -3.96
CA CYS A 41 -1.04 -5.64 -4.22
C CYS A 41 -2.33 -6.37 -4.65
N ALA A 42 -2.21 -7.35 -5.54
CA ALA A 42 -3.35 -8.15 -5.99
C ALA A 42 -4.00 -8.93 -4.84
N ALA A 43 -3.20 -9.53 -3.95
CA ALA A 43 -3.70 -10.28 -2.82
C ALA A 43 -4.42 -9.40 -1.78
N VAL A 44 -3.91 -8.18 -1.54
CA VAL A 44 -4.48 -7.28 -0.51
C VAL A 44 -5.62 -6.40 -1.02
N GLU A 45 -5.81 -6.26 -2.34
CA GLU A 45 -6.86 -5.43 -2.92
C GLU A 45 -8.25 -5.84 -2.41
N HIS A 46 -8.55 -7.14 -2.41
CA HIS A 46 -9.86 -7.62 -2.00
C HIS A 46 -10.15 -7.36 -0.51
N PRO A 47 -9.30 -7.75 0.45
CA PRO A 47 -9.49 -7.40 1.85
C PRO A 47 -9.60 -5.88 2.08
N LEU A 48 -8.77 -5.08 1.40
CA LEU A 48 -8.83 -3.63 1.51
C LEU A 48 -10.17 -3.05 1.03
N ARG A 49 -10.75 -3.61 -0.04
CA ARG A 49 -12.09 -3.21 -0.51
C ARG A 49 -13.14 -3.47 0.57
N VAL A 50 -13.09 -4.64 1.22
CA VAL A 50 -14.03 -5.03 2.27
C VAL A 50 -13.89 -4.12 3.49
N VAL A 51 -12.66 -3.88 3.95
CA VAL A 51 -12.37 -2.98 5.08
C VAL A 51 -12.90 -1.56 4.81
N ARG A 52 -12.75 -1.05 3.59
CA ARG A 52 -13.22 0.29 3.21
C ARG A 52 -14.74 0.38 3.05
N ARG A 53 -15.35 -0.60 2.37
CA ARG A 53 -16.78 -0.56 1.99
C ARG A 53 -17.70 -1.08 3.07
N GLN A 54 -17.36 -2.20 3.71
CA GLN A 54 -18.21 -2.87 4.69
C GLN A 54 -18.00 -2.34 6.11
N PHE A 55 -16.74 -2.10 6.49
CA PHE A 55 -16.39 -1.66 7.84
C PHE A 55 -16.17 -0.14 7.96
N GLY A 56 -16.33 0.63 6.86
CA GLY A 56 -16.27 2.09 6.89
C GLY A 56 -14.88 2.68 7.15
N HIS A 57 -13.82 1.88 7.12
CA HIS A 57 -12.44 2.33 7.35
C HIS A 57 -11.81 2.92 6.08
N VAL A 58 -12.39 4.02 5.60
CA VAL A 58 -11.97 4.70 4.36
C VAL A 58 -10.72 5.57 4.59
N LYS A 59 -10.53 6.10 5.80
CA LYS A 59 -9.37 6.93 6.16
C LYS A 59 -8.49 6.24 7.19
N ALA A 60 -7.20 6.14 6.89
CA ALA A 60 -6.20 5.66 7.84
C ALA A 60 -5.95 6.72 8.91
N ARG A 61 -6.24 6.41 10.18
CA ARG A 61 -5.84 7.24 11.33
C ARG A 61 -4.48 6.75 11.82
N TYR A 62 -3.41 7.13 11.14
CA TYR A 62 -2.08 6.63 11.47
C TYR A 62 -1.55 7.26 12.77
N ARG A 63 -1.86 6.63 13.92
CA ARG A 63 -1.28 6.95 15.25
C ARG A 63 -0.01 6.15 15.59
N GLY A 64 0.65 5.57 14.58
CA GLY A 64 1.79 4.66 14.71
C GLY A 64 1.38 3.18 14.84
N LEU A 65 2.31 2.28 14.48
CA LEU A 65 2.06 0.83 14.44
C LEU A 65 1.66 0.26 15.80
N ALA A 66 2.30 0.74 16.88
CA ALA A 66 1.99 0.30 18.24
C ALA A 66 0.51 0.51 18.63
N ARG A 67 -0.14 1.57 18.11
CA ARG A 67 -1.55 1.89 18.42
C ARG A 67 -2.55 1.35 17.41
N ASN A 68 -2.13 1.15 16.15
CA ASN A 68 -3.03 0.69 15.09
C ASN A 68 -2.91 -0.81 14.78
N GLY A 69 -1.85 -1.48 15.26
CA GLY A 69 -1.54 -2.86 14.90
C GLY A 69 -2.67 -3.83 15.27
N ALA A 70 -3.09 -3.84 16.54
CA ALA A 70 -4.16 -4.73 16.99
C ALA A 70 -5.51 -4.45 16.30
N PRO A 71 -6.02 -3.19 16.22
CA PRO A 71 -7.25 -2.91 15.48
C PRO A 71 -7.19 -3.27 14.00
N MET A 72 -6.06 -3.02 13.32
CA MET A 72 -5.90 -3.37 11.91
C MET A 72 -5.92 -4.89 11.72
N LEU A 73 -5.21 -5.64 12.56
CA LEU A 73 -5.21 -7.11 12.48
C LEU A 73 -6.62 -7.67 12.61
N THR A 74 -7.41 -7.17 13.57
CA THR A 74 -8.81 -7.56 13.74
C THR A 74 -9.66 -7.24 12.50
N LEU A 75 -9.47 -6.08 11.87
CA LEU A 75 -10.21 -5.74 10.65
C LEU A 75 -9.86 -6.67 9.48
N PHE A 76 -8.59 -7.06 9.34
CA PHE A 76 -8.18 -8.00 8.29
C PHE A 76 -8.66 -9.42 8.56
N THR A 77 -8.70 -9.89 9.81
CA THR A 77 -9.29 -11.19 10.13
C THR A 77 -10.80 -11.21 9.87
N LEU A 78 -11.52 -10.17 10.28
CA LEU A 78 -12.96 -10.02 9.99
C LEU A 78 -13.24 -9.89 8.49
N SER A 79 -12.37 -9.19 7.75
CA SER A 79 -12.45 -9.13 6.29
C SER A 79 -12.33 -10.52 5.68
N ASN A 80 -11.41 -11.35 6.16
CA ASN A 80 -11.26 -12.72 5.66
C ASN A 80 -12.52 -13.56 5.91
N VAL A 81 -13.12 -13.44 7.10
CA VAL A 81 -14.39 -14.10 7.42
C VAL A 81 -15.52 -13.62 6.50
N TRP A 82 -15.63 -12.31 6.28
CA TRP A 82 -16.65 -11.73 5.39
C TRP A 82 -16.51 -12.22 3.95
N MET A 83 -15.28 -12.43 3.47
CA MET A 83 -14.97 -12.93 2.13
C MET A 83 -15.44 -14.37 1.90
N VAL A 84 -15.45 -15.20 2.94
CA VAL A 84 -15.87 -16.61 2.85
C VAL A 84 -17.30 -16.86 3.32
N ARG A 85 -18.05 -15.81 3.69
CA ARG A 85 -19.38 -15.93 4.32
C ARG A 85 -20.37 -16.82 3.54
N GLU A 86 -20.38 -16.73 2.21
CA GLU A 86 -21.31 -17.50 1.38
C GLU A 86 -21.04 -19.00 1.51
N ARG A 87 -19.75 -19.37 1.60
CA ARG A 87 -19.33 -20.76 1.84
C ARG A 87 -19.70 -21.25 3.23
N LEU A 88 -19.59 -20.38 4.24
CA LEU A 88 -19.96 -20.71 5.62
C LEU A 88 -21.48 -20.85 5.78
N GLN A 89 -22.26 -19.98 5.14
CA GLN A 89 -23.73 -20.06 5.15
C GLN A 89 -24.23 -21.31 4.44
N ALA A 90 -23.62 -21.68 3.31
CA ALA A 90 -23.95 -22.90 2.57
C ALA A 90 -23.61 -24.20 3.32
N GLN A 91 -22.75 -24.15 4.34
CA GLN A 91 -22.46 -25.31 5.22
C GLN A 91 -23.44 -25.42 6.39
N THR A 92 -24.18 -24.36 6.69
CA THR A 92 -25.07 -24.26 7.86
C THR A 92 -26.54 -24.46 7.50
N GLY A 93 -26.91 -24.27 6.23
CA GLY A 93 -28.25 -24.57 5.69
C GLY A 93 -28.30 -25.93 5.03
#